data_AF-A0A6B9F382-F1
#
_entry.id   AF-A0A6B9F382-F1
#
_cell.length_a   1.000
_cell.length_b   1.000
_cell.length_c   1.000
_cell.angle_alpha   90.00
_cell.angle_beta   90.00
_cell.angle_gamma   90.00
#
_symmetry.space_group_name_H-M   'P 1'
#
loop_
_entity.id
_entity.type
_entity.pdbx_description
1 polymer ?
#
loop_
_entity_poly.entity_id
_entity_poly.type
_entity_poly.pdbx_seq_one_letter_code
_entity_poly.pdbx_strand_id
1 'polypeptide(L)'
;MPPVDRAMLRTPLSVITAEEGSRSSIKERRTYSPAELNRSVIADQQYDAIRYDGTLVEVDVASSEPRSLTVYRYQPRPVATTADAYAACLQDEYVFELSGLDPNTREVVNEAADGTYRAENTSDTAFRSLVETFHSHTAVSANTASGSWVTRYEGRLYWVKLRYTGFESDRDSRPRVRAPAAVCS
;
A
#
# COMPACT_ATOMS: atom_id res chain seq x y z
N MET A 1 6.98 25.86 29.83
CA MET A 1 6.90 24.58 29.10
C MET A 1 7.53 24.71 27.71
N PRO A 2 8.56 23.90 27.39
CA PRO A 2 9.20 23.79 26.07
C PRO A 2 8.21 23.47 24.93
N PRO A 3 8.55 23.81 23.66
CA PRO A 3 7.69 23.51 22.51
C PRO A 3 7.39 22.01 22.32
N VAL A 4 8.36 21.14 22.60
CA VAL A 4 8.19 19.68 22.49
C VAL A 4 7.11 19.18 23.46
N ASP A 5 7.16 19.60 24.72
CA ASP A 5 6.18 19.23 25.73
C ASP A 5 4.80 19.80 25.41
N ARG A 6 4.74 21.05 24.93
CA ARG A 6 3.47 21.66 24.49
C ARG A 6 2.83 20.88 23.36
N ALA A 7 3.63 20.45 22.37
CA ALA A 7 3.13 19.67 21.25
C ALA A 7 2.61 18.30 21.72
N MET A 8 3.37 17.62 22.58
CA MET A 8 3.02 16.29 23.07
C MET A 8 1.80 16.27 24.00
N LEU A 9 1.58 17.35 24.75
CA LEU A 9 0.53 17.44 25.77
C LEU A 9 -0.73 18.20 25.32
N ARG A 10 -0.73 18.88 24.17
CA ARG A 10 -1.89 19.68 23.71
C ARG A 10 -3.19 18.87 23.69
N THR A 11 -3.17 17.71 23.05
CA THR A 11 -4.35 16.83 22.95
C THR A 11 -4.81 16.29 24.30
N PRO A 12 -3.97 15.60 25.11
CA PRO A 12 -4.43 15.05 26.39
C PRO A 12 -4.92 16.14 27.35
N LEU A 13 -4.26 17.31 27.39
CA LEU A 13 -4.70 18.41 28.23
C LEU A 13 -6.04 18.97 27.78
N SER A 14 -6.28 19.11 26.47
CA SER A 14 -7.60 19.55 25.97
C SER A 14 -8.72 18.59 26.34
N VAL A 15 -8.45 17.29 26.47
CA VAL A 15 -9.44 16.30 26.89
C VAL A 15 -9.70 16.39 28.40
N ILE A 16 -8.64 16.54 29.21
CA ILE A 16 -8.75 16.65 30.68
C ILE A 16 -9.49 17.93 31.09
N THR A 17 -9.26 19.04 30.39
CA THR A 17 -9.85 20.35 30.77
C THR A 17 -11.22 20.62 30.16
N ALA A 18 -11.70 19.81 29.21
CA ALA A 18 -12.98 20.05 28.51
C ALA A 18 -14.20 19.40 29.19
N GLU A 19 -14.02 18.39 30.05
CA GLU A 19 -15.14 17.68 30.68
C GLU A 19 -15.34 18.14 32.14
N GLU A 20 -16.39 18.94 32.40
CA GLU A 20 -16.95 19.09 33.75
C GLU A 20 -17.57 17.75 34.18
N GLY A 21 -16.74 16.90 34.78
CA GLY A 21 -17.19 15.65 35.41
C GLY A 21 -16.44 14.41 34.94
N SER A 22 -15.40 14.05 35.69
CA SER A 22 -14.97 12.66 35.88
C SER A 22 -14.11 11.97 34.80
N ARG A 23 -13.05 12.64 34.33
CA ARG A 23 -11.79 11.93 34.03
C ARG A 23 -10.70 12.36 35.00
N SER A 24 -10.46 11.54 36.01
CA SER A 24 -9.46 11.84 37.07
C SER A 24 -8.01 11.71 36.60
N SER A 25 -7.75 11.07 35.45
CA SER A 25 -6.41 10.99 34.82
C SER A 25 -6.49 10.45 33.39
N ILE A 26 -5.49 10.76 32.56
CA ILE A 26 -5.28 10.15 31.25
C ILE A 26 -3.85 9.60 31.20
N LYS A 27 -3.66 8.41 30.66
CA LYS A 27 -2.35 7.82 30.38
C LYS A 27 -2.16 7.72 28.87
N GLU A 28 -1.11 8.33 28.34
CA GLU A 28 -0.78 8.26 26.93
C GLU A 28 0.68 7.87 26.70
N ARG A 29 0.90 7.06 25.65
CA ARG A 29 2.25 6.74 25.19
C ARG A 29 2.70 7.80 24.19
N ARG A 30 3.92 8.30 24.39
CA ARG A 30 4.59 9.24 23.47
C ARG A 30 5.95 8.70 23.05
N THR A 31 6.39 9.12 21.87
CA THR A 31 7.70 8.76 21.33
C THR A 31 8.47 10.04 21.09
N TYR A 32 9.69 10.08 21.60
CA TYR A 32 10.62 11.19 21.46
C TYR A 32 11.83 10.70 20.65
N SER A 33 12.28 11.49 19.69
CA SER A 33 13.66 11.37 19.21
C SER A 33 14.64 11.74 20.33
N PRO A 34 15.93 11.33 20.26
CA PRO A 34 16.92 11.71 21.26
C PRO A 34 17.04 13.23 21.47
N ALA A 35 16.91 14.01 20.40
CA ALA A 35 16.98 15.48 20.46
C ALA A 35 15.72 16.10 21.09
N GLU A 36 14.55 15.49 20.90
CA GLU A 36 13.30 15.92 21.54
C GLU A 36 13.28 15.56 23.02
N LEU A 37 13.75 14.36 23.38
CA LEU A 37 13.85 13.91 24.76
C LEU A 37 14.73 14.85 25.58
N ASN A 38 15.91 15.21 25.07
CA ASN A 38 16.83 16.16 25.72
C ASN A 38 16.26 17.59 25.89
N ARG A 39 15.19 17.92 25.19
CA ARG A 39 14.51 19.24 25.30
C ARG A 39 13.22 19.17 26.09
N SER A 40 12.77 17.97 26.43
CA SER A 40 11.53 17.73 27.17
C SER A 40 11.82 17.83 28.66
N VAL A 41 11.15 18.73 29.36
CA VAL A 41 11.26 18.80 30.83
C VAL A 41 10.25 17.87 31.51
N ILE A 42 9.23 17.43 30.78
CA ILE A 42 8.20 16.51 31.27
C ILE A 42 8.67 15.06 31.18
N ALA A 43 9.20 14.66 30.02
CA ALA A 43 9.74 13.30 29.86
C ALA A 43 11.01 13.08 30.70
N ASP A 44 11.74 14.15 31.03
CA ASP A 44 12.88 14.14 31.96
C ASP A 44 12.46 14.23 33.44
N GLN A 45 11.15 14.23 33.74
CA GLN A 45 10.59 14.25 35.10
C GLN A 45 11.10 15.41 35.98
N GLN A 46 11.34 16.58 35.39
CA GLN A 46 11.77 17.77 36.16
C GLN A 46 10.62 18.44 36.93
N TYR A 47 9.37 18.08 36.63
CA TYR A 47 8.17 18.67 37.20
C TYR A 47 7.05 17.63 37.36
N ASP A 48 6.38 17.64 38.51
CA ASP A 48 5.25 16.75 38.82
C ASP A 48 3.89 17.33 38.41
N ALA A 49 3.85 18.63 38.05
CA ALA A 49 2.62 19.31 37.65
C ALA A 49 2.89 20.47 36.69
N ILE A 50 1.92 20.75 35.83
CA ILE A 50 1.93 21.88 34.90
C ILE A 50 0.64 22.69 35.02
N ARG A 51 0.74 23.98 34.72
CA ARG A 51 -0.43 24.85 34.55
C ARG A 51 -0.79 24.93 33.06
N TYR A 52 -2.01 24.52 32.72
CA TYR A 52 -2.57 24.58 31.38
C TYR A 52 -3.94 25.27 31.42
N ASP A 53 -4.07 26.38 30.69
CA ASP A 53 -5.27 27.21 30.64
C ASP A 53 -5.83 27.58 32.03
N GLY A 54 -4.93 27.94 32.96
CA GLY A 54 -5.27 28.28 34.35
C GLY A 54 -5.40 27.07 35.29
N THR A 55 -5.67 25.88 34.77
CA THR A 55 -5.84 24.64 35.53
C THR A 55 -4.50 23.98 35.85
N LEU A 56 -4.31 23.53 37.09
CA LEU A 56 -3.15 22.72 37.49
C LEU A 56 -3.43 21.25 37.17
N VAL A 57 -2.55 20.62 36.40
CA VAL A 57 -2.64 19.22 36.00
C VAL A 57 -1.38 18.49 36.44
N GLU A 58 -1.55 17.42 37.21
CA GLU A 58 -0.46 16.53 37.61
C GLU A 58 -0.01 15.69 36.42
N VAL A 59 1.31 15.50 36.28
CA VAL A 59 1.91 14.74 35.20
C VAL A 59 2.93 13.79 35.78
N ASP A 60 2.84 12.52 35.39
CA ASP A 60 3.75 11.46 35.82
C ASP A 60 4.21 10.63 34.61
N VAL A 61 5.46 10.18 34.65
CA VAL A 61 6.06 9.33 33.61
C VAL A 61 6.07 7.89 34.10
N ALA A 62 4.98 7.17 33.82
CA ALA A 62 4.82 5.79 34.28
C ALA A 62 5.90 4.82 33.76
N SER A 63 6.44 5.05 32.56
CA SER A 63 7.60 4.31 32.03
C SER A 63 8.31 5.06 30.92
N SER A 64 9.62 4.87 30.83
CA SER A 64 10.47 5.36 29.74
C SER A 64 11.36 4.22 29.25
N GLU A 65 11.13 3.77 28.02
CA GLU A 65 11.86 2.66 27.41
C GLU A 65 12.51 3.10 26.09
N PRO A 66 13.84 3.02 25.96
CA PRO A 66 14.48 3.26 24.68
C PRO A 66 14.05 2.18 23.68
N ARG A 67 13.70 2.61 22.46
CA ARG A 67 13.36 1.71 21.36
C ARG A 67 14.28 1.97 20.18
N SER A 68 14.87 0.89 19.67
CA SER A 68 15.63 0.95 18.42
C SER A 68 14.69 1.21 17.25
N LEU A 69 15.00 2.25 16.46
CA LEU A 69 14.31 2.52 15.21
C LEU A 69 15.12 1.94 14.05
N THR A 70 14.59 0.92 13.38
CA THR A 70 15.18 0.42 12.14
C THR A 70 14.90 1.41 11.01
N VAL A 71 15.94 2.09 10.55
CA VAL A 71 15.86 3.03 9.42
C VAL A 71 16.32 2.30 8.15
N TYR A 72 15.42 2.20 7.17
CA TYR A 72 15.74 1.64 5.86
C TYR A 72 16.17 2.75 4.90
N ARG A 73 17.33 2.57 4.25
CA ARG A 73 17.77 3.42 3.13
C ARG A 73 17.61 2.62 1.84
N TYR A 74 16.76 3.10 0.94
CA TYR A 74 16.58 2.50 -0.39
C TYR A 74 17.44 3.26 -1.41
N GLN A 75 18.21 2.51 -2.20
CA GLN A 75 18.95 3.05 -3.34
C GLN A 75 18.39 2.39 -4.61
N PRO A 76 17.48 3.06 -5.34
CA PRO A 76 16.95 2.50 -6.57
C PRO A 76 18.06 2.37 -7.60
N ARG A 77 18.06 1.26 -8.34
CA ARG A 77 18.93 1.06 -9.51
C ARG A 77 18.07 1.18 -10.76
N PRO A 78 18.48 1.98 -11.76
CA PRO A 78 17.76 2.04 -13.02
C PRO A 78 17.77 0.66 -13.68
N VAL A 79 16.62 0.25 -14.18
CA VAL A 79 16.43 -1.01 -14.93
C VAL A 79 16.47 -0.79 -16.43
N ALA A 80 16.73 0.44 -16.88
CA ALA A 80 16.93 0.84 -18.27
C ALA A 80 17.52 2.26 -18.29
N THR A 81 18.20 2.61 -19.37
CA THR A 81 18.80 3.94 -19.56
C THR A 81 17.79 4.99 -20.02
N THR A 82 16.73 4.57 -20.71
CA THR A 82 15.66 5.44 -21.23
C THR A 82 14.29 4.78 -21.11
N ALA A 83 13.23 5.57 -21.19
CA ALA A 83 11.86 5.07 -21.23
C ALA A 83 11.61 4.18 -22.46
N ASP A 84 12.17 4.54 -23.62
CA ASP A 84 12.03 3.76 -24.85
C ASP A 84 12.73 2.41 -24.76
N ALA A 85 13.93 2.36 -24.18
CA ALA A 85 14.65 1.11 -23.94
C ALA A 85 13.86 0.19 -22.98
N TYR A 86 13.26 0.78 -21.93
CA TYR A 86 12.42 0.03 -21.02
C TYR A 86 11.15 -0.49 -21.71
N ALA A 87 10.47 0.36 -22.49
CA ALA A 87 9.28 -0.01 -23.23
C ALA A 87 9.54 -1.11 -24.27
N ALA A 88 10.68 -1.05 -24.96
CA ALA A 88 11.10 -2.09 -25.90
C ALA A 88 11.35 -3.43 -25.19
N CYS A 89 12.06 -3.43 -24.06
CA CYS A 89 12.24 -4.64 -23.24
C CYS A 89 10.91 -5.22 -22.77
N LEU A 90 10.01 -4.37 -22.26
CA LEU A 90 8.68 -4.83 -21.82
C LEU A 90 7.88 -5.43 -22.98
N GLN A 91 8.01 -4.87 -24.18
CA GLN A 91 7.34 -5.39 -25.37
C GLN A 91 7.90 -6.75 -25.79
N ASP A 92 9.22 -6.91 -25.76
CA ASP A 92 9.90 -8.16 -26.14
C ASP A 92 9.58 -9.31 -25.17
N GLU A 93 9.59 -9.05 -23.86
CA GLU A 93 9.44 -10.09 -22.85
C GLU A 93 7.98 -10.46 -22.56
N TYR A 94 7.05 -9.50 -22.56
CA TYR A 94 5.70 -9.71 -22.00
C TYR A 94 4.57 -9.70 -23.01
N VAL A 95 4.75 -9.14 -24.21
CA VAL A 95 3.64 -9.00 -25.15
C VAL A 95 3.27 -10.36 -25.72
N PHE A 96 1.99 -10.69 -25.63
CA PHE A 96 1.39 -11.79 -26.36
C PHE A 96 0.13 -11.31 -27.09
N GLU A 97 -0.21 -11.99 -28.20
CA GLU A 97 -1.42 -11.71 -28.97
C GLU A 97 -2.64 -12.38 -28.32
N LEU A 98 -3.62 -11.58 -27.92
CA LEU A 98 -4.93 -12.06 -27.50
C LEU A 98 -5.82 -12.25 -28.73
N SER A 99 -5.95 -13.50 -29.16
CA SER A 99 -6.72 -13.87 -30.35
C SER A 99 -7.50 -15.17 -30.12
N GLY A 100 -8.31 -15.57 -31.10
CA GLY A 100 -9.07 -16.84 -31.00
C GLY A 100 -10.21 -16.82 -29.98
N LEU A 101 -10.65 -15.64 -29.52
CA LEU A 101 -11.75 -15.51 -28.56
C LEU A 101 -13.10 -15.90 -29.20
N ASP A 102 -13.90 -16.63 -28.44
CA ASP A 102 -15.31 -16.84 -28.76
C ASP A 102 -16.10 -15.50 -28.67
N PRO A 103 -17.29 -15.41 -29.26
CA PRO A 103 -18.05 -14.16 -29.30
C PRO A 103 -18.32 -13.51 -27.95
N ASN A 104 -18.64 -14.30 -26.91
CA ASN A 104 -18.96 -13.78 -25.59
C ASN A 104 -17.69 -13.23 -24.92
N THR A 105 -16.58 -13.97 -25.02
CA THR A 105 -15.29 -13.51 -24.49
C THR A 105 -14.79 -12.26 -25.22
N ARG A 106 -15.04 -12.16 -26.54
CA ARG A 106 -14.71 -10.96 -27.32
C ARG A 106 -15.49 -9.73 -26.83
N GLU A 107 -16.78 -9.89 -26.53
CA GLU A 107 -17.61 -8.81 -26.00
C GLU A 107 -17.09 -8.29 -24.64
N VAL A 108 -16.72 -9.20 -23.75
CA VAL A 108 -16.09 -8.88 -22.45
C VAL A 108 -14.80 -8.07 -22.63
N VAL A 109 -13.93 -8.48 -23.56
CA VAL A 109 -12.67 -7.77 -23.83
C VAL A 109 -12.94 -6.39 -24.43
N ASN A 110 -13.91 -6.26 -25.33
CA ASN A 110 -14.29 -4.96 -25.91
C ASN A 110 -14.83 -4.00 -24.84
N GLU A 111 -15.71 -4.47 -23.95
CA GLU A 111 -16.19 -3.68 -22.82
C GLU A 111 -15.04 -3.26 -21.89
N ALA A 112 -14.12 -4.18 -21.60
CA ALA A 112 -12.95 -3.88 -20.77
C ALA A 112 -11.96 -2.92 -21.46
N ALA A 113 -11.87 -2.93 -22.79
CA ALA A 113 -11.00 -2.03 -23.55
C ALA A 113 -11.49 -0.58 -23.51
N ASP A 114 -12.81 -0.38 -23.48
CA ASP A 114 -13.43 0.95 -23.38
C ASP A 114 -13.67 1.38 -21.91
N GLY A 115 -13.43 0.50 -20.94
CA GLY A 115 -13.61 0.81 -19.53
C GLY A 115 -13.14 -0.29 -18.59
N THR A 116 -14.09 -0.99 -17.97
CA THR A 116 -13.80 -2.07 -17.04
C THR A 116 -14.95 -3.04 -17.05
N TYR A 117 -14.68 -4.28 -17.44
CA TYR A 117 -15.61 -5.37 -17.25
C TYR A 117 -15.56 -5.88 -15.81
N ARG A 118 -16.74 -6.17 -15.25
CA ARG A 118 -16.87 -6.84 -13.95
C ARG A 118 -17.84 -8.02 -14.09
N ALA A 119 -17.29 -9.22 -13.97
CA ALA A 119 -18.10 -10.42 -13.87
C ALA A 119 -19.08 -10.32 -12.68
N GLU A 120 -20.36 -10.62 -12.93
CA GLU A 120 -21.40 -10.53 -11.90
C GLU A 120 -21.21 -11.58 -10.80
N ASN A 121 -20.70 -12.75 -11.18
CA ASN A 121 -20.48 -13.88 -10.29
C ASN A 121 -19.41 -14.83 -10.86
N THR A 122 -19.05 -15.85 -10.08
CA THR A 122 -17.96 -16.79 -10.40
C THR A 122 -18.30 -17.84 -11.46
N SER A 123 -19.54 -17.88 -11.95
CA SER A 123 -19.97 -18.77 -13.04
C SER A 123 -19.77 -18.17 -14.43
N ASP A 124 -19.29 -16.93 -14.50
CA ASP A 124 -18.93 -16.25 -15.74
C ASP A 124 -17.83 -17.00 -16.49
N THR A 125 -18.23 -17.69 -17.55
CA THR A 125 -17.33 -18.53 -18.35
C THR A 125 -16.41 -17.72 -19.23
N ALA A 126 -16.84 -16.54 -19.68
CA ALA A 126 -16.03 -15.66 -20.51
C ALA A 126 -14.88 -15.07 -19.69
N PHE A 127 -15.19 -14.55 -18.50
CA PHE A 127 -14.16 -14.07 -17.58
C PHE A 127 -13.20 -15.17 -17.15
N ARG A 128 -13.71 -16.37 -16.85
CA ARG A 128 -12.87 -17.53 -16.51
C ARG A 128 -11.92 -17.92 -17.64
N SER A 129 -12.40 -17.96 -18.89
CA SER A 129 -11.54 -18.25 -20.05
C SER A 129 -10.42 -17.22 -20.23
N LEU A 130 -10.68 -15.94 -19.92
CA LEU A 130 -9.64 -14.91 -19.89
C LEU A 130 -8.63 -15.19 -18.76
N VAL A 131 -9.07 -15.50 -17.55
CA VAL A 131 -8.15 -15.85 -16.44
C VAL A 131 -7.21 -16.97 -16.85
N GLU A 132 -7.74 -18.06 -17.41
CA GLU A 132 -6.95 -19.19 -17.91
C GLU A 132 -5.95 -18.76 -19.00
N THR A 133 -6.41 -17.98 -19.97
CA THR A 133 -5.58 -17.47 -21.08
C THR A 133 -4.44 -16.61 -20.55
N PHE A 134 -4.71 -15.63 -19.68
CA PHE A 134 -3.68 -14.76 -19.11
C PHE A 134 -2.73 -15.52 -18.19
N HIS A 135 -3.20 -16.53 -17.45
CA HIS A 135 -2.34 -17.35 -16.60
C HIS A 135 -1.38 -18.24 -17.40
N SER A 136 -1.70 -18.58 -18.64
CA SER A 136 -0.77 -19.29 -19.53
C SER A 136 0.41 -18.44 -20.02
N HIS A 137 0.35 -17.11 -19.84
CA HIS A 137 1.36 -16.15 -20.29
C HIS A 137 2.11 -15.51 -19.11
N THR A 138 3.33 -15.03 -19.39
CA THR A 138 4.17 -14.37 -18.38
C THR A 138 3.53 -13.05 -17.94
N ALA A 139 3.28 -12.92 -16.64
CA ALA A 139 2.79 -11.68 -16.05
C ALA A 139 3.95 -10.75 -15.70
N VAL A 140 3.71 -9.44 -15.88
CA VAL A 140 4.62 -8.39 -15.41
C VAL A 140 4.67 -8.38 -13.88
N SER A 141 3.50 -8.55 -13.26
CA SER A 141 3.36 -8.80 -11.83
C SER A 141 2.08 -9.57 -11.56
N ALA A 142 2.09 -10.44 -10.56
CA ALA A 142 0.88 -11.11 -10.09
C ALA A 142 0.99 -11.43 -8.61
N ASN A 143 -0.17 -11.56 -7.96
CA ASN A 143 -0.35 -12.10 -6.63
C ASN A 143 -1.48 -13.14 -6.67
N THR A 144 -1.93 -13.60 -5.51
CA THR A 144 -2.97 -14.64 -5.41
C THR A 144 -4.35 -14.21 -5.91
N ALA A 145 -4.58 -12.91 -6.12
CA ALA A 145 -5.90 -12.34 -6.37
C ALA A 145 -5.97 -11.47 -7.65
N SER A 146 -4.81 -11.12 -8.22
CA SER A 146 -4.72 -10.18 -9.35
C SER A 146 -3.37 -10.24 -10.05
N GLY A 147 -3.34 -9.75 -11.28
CA GLY A 147 -2.10 -9.58 -12.03
C GLY A 147 -2.16 -8.48 -13.08
N SER A 148 -1.01 -8.20 -13.67
CA SER A 148 -0.83 -7.26 -14.77
C SER A 148 -0.06 -7.90 -15.93
N TRP A 149 -0.56 -7.70 -17.14
CA TRP A 149 0.00 -8.23 -18.38
C TRP A 149 0.05 -7.15 -19.45
N VAL A 150 0.91 -7.37 -20.44
CA VAL A 150 0.92 -6.58 -21.67
C VAL A 150 0.40 -7.47 -22.78
N THR A 151 -0.63 -7.04 -23.49
CA THR A 151 -1.23 -7.85 -24.55
C THR A 151 -1.49 -7.02 -25.79
N ARG A 152 -1.46 -7.65 -26.95
CA ARG A 152 -1.94 -7.06 -28.20
C ARG A 152 -3.29 -7.65 -28.53
N TYR A 153 -4.27 -6.76 -28.77
CA TYR A 153 -5.63 -7.11 -29.12
C TYR A 153 -6.09 -6.19 -30.26
N GLU A 154 -6.55 -6.78 -31.35
CA GLU A 154 -6.93 -6.06 -32.59
C GLU A 154 -5.84 -5.06 -33.05
N GLY A 155 -4.58 -5.50 -33.00
CA GLY A 155 -3.42 -4.70 -33.42
C GLY A 155 -2.98 -3.61 -32.43
N ARG A 156 -3.77 -3.33 -31.38
CA ARG A 156 -3.47 -2.31 -30.36
C ARG A 156 -2.84 -2.96 -29.13
N LEU A 157 -1.91 -2.26 -28.50
CA LEU A 157 -1.25 -2.71 -27.29
C LEU A 157 -2.00 -2.22 -26.05
N TYR A 158 -2.26 -3.12 -25.10
CA TYR A 158 -2.97 -2.84 -23.85
C TYR A 158 -2.15 -3.27 -22.65
N TRP A 159 -2.22 -2.45 -21.60
CA TRP A 159 -1.87 -2.85 -20.24
C TRP A 159 -3.12 -3.42 -19.57
N VAL A 160 -3.15 -4.72 -19.33
CA VAL A 160 -4.30 -5.40 -18.74
C VAL A 160 -4.08 -5.58 -17.25
N LYS A 161 -5.10 -5.25 -16.46
CA LYS A 161 -5.17 -5.56 -15.03
C LYS A 161 -6.33 -6.51 -14.80
N LEU A 162 -6.04 -7.71 -14.33
CA LEU A 162 -7.05 -8.72 -14.03
C LEU A 162 -7.16 -8.88 -12.52
N ARG A 163 -8.39 -8.90 -12.00
CA ARG A 163 -8.70 -9.21 -10.60
C ARG A 163 -9.63 -10.42 -10.58
N TYR A 164 -9.15 -11.53 -10.05
CA TYR A 164 -9.80 -12.84 -10.11
C TYR A 164 -10.08 -13.42 -8.72
N THR A 165 -10.14 -12.56 -7.69
CA THR A 165 -10.62 -12.95 -6.36
C THR A 165 -12.01 -13.57 -6.47
N GLY A 166 -12.20 -14.76 -5.88
CA GLY A 166 -13.45 -15.51 -5.97
C GLY A 166 -13.53 -16.50 -7.14
N PHE A 167 -12.73 -16.33 -8.19
CA PHE A 167 -12.59 -17.33 -9.28
C PHE A 167 -11.56 -18.42 -8.92
N GLU A 168 -11.35 -18.66 -7.62
CA GLU A 168 -10.26 -19.47 -7.04
C GLU A 168 -10.41 -20.99 -7.21
N SER A 169 -11.41 -21.48 -7.95
CA SER A 169 -11.45 -22.90 -8.33
C SER A 169 -10.23 -23.31 -9.18
N ASP A 170 -9.51 -22.33 -9.74
CA ASP A 170 -8.24 -22.49 -10.48
C ASP A 170 -6.97 -22.33 -9.63
N ARG A 171 -7.00 -22.69 -8.33
CA ARG A 171 -5.82 -22.61 -7.43
C ARG A 171 -4.53 -23.24 -7.98
N ASP A 172 -4.61 -24.11 -8.98
CA ASP A 172 -3.47 -24.75 -9.64
C ASP A 172 -2.87 -23.97 -10.82
N SER A 173 -3.55 -22.95 -11.36
CA SER A 173 -3.00 -22.13 -12.44
C SER A 173 -2.52 -20.80 -11.87
N ARG A 174 -1.21 -20.68 -11.60
CA ARG A 174 -0.58 -19.39 -11.28
C ARG A 174 0.21 -18.93 -12.49
N PRO A 175 0.11 -17.65 -12.89
CA PRO A 175 0.92 -17.13 -13.97
C PRO A 175 2.40 -17.24 -13.61
N ARG A 176 3.24 -17.47 -14.61
CA ARG A 176 4.68 -17.24 -14.46
C ARG A 176 4.90 -15.75 -14.26
N VAL A 177 5.67 -15.37 -13.24
CA VAL A 177 6.02 -13.98 -12.97
C VAL A 177 7.51 -13.80 -13.15
N ARG A 178 7.89 -12.86 -14.02
CA ARG A 178 9.27 -12.37 -14.12
C ARG A 178 9.22 -10.88 -13.85
N ALA A 179 9.89 -10.42 -12.80
CA ALA A 179 9.87 -9.00 -12.46
C ALA A 179 10.67 -8.20 -13.51
N PRO A 180 10.19 -7.03 -13.97
CA PRO A 180 10.91 -6.20 -14.95
C PRO A 180 12.34 -5.88 -14.56
N ALA A 181 12.60 -5.70 -13.26
CA ALA A 181 13.95 -5.44 -12.74
C ALA A 181 14.94 -6.59 -12.97
N ALA A 182 14.46 -7.82 -13.20
CA ALA A 182 15.30 -8.99 -13.45
C ALA A 182 15.49 -9.29 -14.95
N VAL A 183 14.68 -8.69 -15.83
CA VAL A 183 14.68 -9.01 -17.27
C VAL A 183 15.12 -7.83 -18.15
N CYS A 184 14.89 -6.60 -17.70
CA CYS A 184 15.26 -5.40 -18.45
C CYS A 184 16.57 -4.75 -18.01
N SER A 185 17.17 -5.23 -16.91
CA SER A 185 18.37 -4.65 -16.30
C SER A 185 19.67 -4.86 -17.07
#